data_AF-A0A4U5NEU8-F1
#
_entry.id   AF-A0A4U5NEU8-F1
#
_cell.length_a   1.000
_cell.length_b   1.000
_cell.length_c   1.000
_cell.angle_alpha   90.00
_cell.angle_beta   90.00
_cell.angle_gamma   90.00
#
_symmetry.space_group_name_H-M   'P 1'
#
loop_
_entity.id
_entity.type
_entity.pdbx_description
1 polymer ?
#
loop_
_entity_poly.entity_id
_entity_poly.type
_entity_poly.pdbx_seq_one_letter_code
_entity_poly.pdbx_strand_id
1 'polypeptide(L)'
;MYNTLLILCPYQFEVIQVLLRHLKRFAVDDVQKKILFELEVIMDYLFNYKRLNESTQDEVKWYQDRQKIITSIESFEGQDVDLYDTKDVHPDESNETSDYYENQEIVAKKLPTISERRLPFHVFLLKTEAEKMCIMKPIVDKEITITSVQGWIELISRLTEHVRLSRTSLMAKAVENRVKAAENSSTELEPHDIKRIHQLLYQSRNRGLIGKVLYNLYSKLQLSVLKRTVMEVGLEVLLDWQRTGTEDDELHKLINRLRQHIKTCSTSYILQEKQLLDQTTQELNNKPKELIVYIYAHMVDWNDCDDIQNKLDIARNIAEVHQVDIHDIHIDIIKKWIAEDEKVHSSMDPDATMEDIAPTMEPNSENVLGPIPYNDTLVTRIVCLMRLCEGEKKEQLLSQIGGTFNMDPSQIPNGIQTLVRLKCCLYRWFATDAEFVRVFTVGLDKVSERTTLLLYNRLIHICRLDLGVASFAKMDKAVFVRGLLPTAARQNMDLYHFMGSVLVDYQIEDAALISQVAQRLLAKPKSLYNLLKYCKKVEGSAVRNGKSLAVQWIRVFEAMFAEVRDRPCELRGILCFLLSCPMELGQQLAGARQILHSSRLFSTEVLASIAACPTCIIDDSRLRALGDSQDLPMRWMRQ
;
A
#
# COMPACT_ATOMS: atom_id res chain seq x y z
N MET A 1 -45.17 -52.60 -2.01
CA MET A 1 -44.98 -51.48 -1.06
C MET A 1 -44.37 -50.26 -1.72
N TYR A 2 -43.11 -50.31 -2.19
CA TYR A 2 -42.44 -49.15 -2.80
C TYR A 2 -43.09 -48.62 -4.09
N ASN A 3 -43.56 -49.51 -4.98
CA ASN A 3 -44.18 -49.09 -6.25
C ASN A 3 -45.49 -48.30 -6.02
N THR A 4 -46.30 -48.71 -5.05
CA THR A 4 -47.54 -48.01 -4.66
C THR A 4 -47.25 -46.62 -4.09
N LEU A 5 -46.21 -46.49 -3.25
CA LEU A 5 -45.76 -45.19 -2.76
C LEU A 5 -45.27 -44.32 -3.92
N LEU A 6 -44.45 -44.86 -4.83
CA LEU A 6 -43.80 -44.12 -5.92
C LEU A 6 -44.76 -43.53 -6.96
N ILE A 7 -46.01 -43.98 -7.04
CA ILE A 7 -47.05 -43.41 -7.94
C ILE A 7 -47.65 -42.12 -7.36
N LEU A 8 -47.79 -42.03 -6.03
CA LEU A 8 -48.38 -40.87 -5.35
C LEU A 8 -47.55 -39.60 -5.51
N CYS A 9 -48.20 -38.43 -5.51
CA CYS A 9 -47.49 -37.15 -5.59
C CYS A 9 -46.54 -36.96 -4.37
N PRO A 10 -45.24 -36.60 -4.58
CA PRO A 10 -44.25 -36.41 -3.52
C PRO A 10 -44.55 -35.35 -2.47
N TYR A 11 -45.52 -34.49 -2.74
CA TYR A 11 -45.88 -33.37 -1.88
C TYR A 11 -47.22 -33.59 -1.13
N GLN A 12 -47.97 -34.66 -1.46
CA GLN A 12 -49.26 -34.99 -0.83
C GLN A 12 -49.03 -35.80 0.46
N PHE A 13 -48.51 -35.13 1.48
CA PHE A 13 -48.11 -35.80 2.72
C PHE A 13 -49.27 -36.46 3.46
N GLU A 14 -50.47 -35.90 3.38
CA GLU A 14 -51.68 -36.41 4.04
C GLU A 14 -52.04 -37.79 3.48
N VAL A 15 -51.98 -37.95 2.14
CA VAL A 15 -52.24 -39.22 1.45
C VAL A 15 -51.13 -40.23 1.75
N ILE A 16 -49.86 -39.80 1.67
CA ILE A 16 -48.71 -40.66 1.98
C ILE A 16 -48.79 -41.16 3.42
N GLN A 17 -49.15 -40.30 4.38
CA GLN A 17 -49.25 -40.67 5.80
C GLN A 17 -50.37 -41.69 6.05
N VAL A 18 -51.53 -41.53 5.42
CA VAL A 18 -52.62 -42.53 5.49
C VAL A 18 -52.16 -43.87 4.90
N LEU A 19 -51.48 -43.84 3.76
CA LEU A 19 -50.97 -45.06 3.11
C LEU A 19 -49.92 -45.76 3.99
N LEU A 20 -48.99 -45.04 4.59
CA LEU A 20 -47.99 -45.62 5.51
C LEU A 20 -48.66 -46.26 6.74
N ARG A 21 -49.65 -45.60 7.35
CA ARG A 21 -50.42 -46.16 8.47
C ARG A 21 -51.15 -47.44 8.08
N HIS A 22 -51.67 -47.49 6.85
CA HIS A 22 -52.33 -48.68 6.33
C HIS A 22 -51.32 -49.82 6.08
N LEU A 23 -50.21 -49.54 5.39
CA LEU A 23 -49.13 -50.50 5.12
C LEU A 23 -48.55 -51.10 6.41
N LYS A 24 -48.46 -50.32 7.48
CA LYS A 24 -48.02 -50.79 8.81
C LYS A 24 -48.87 -51.91 9.39
N ARG A 25 -50.17 -51.96 9.06
CA ARG A 25 -51.08 -53.04 9.51
C ARG A 25 -50.79 -54.38 8.84
N PHE A 26 -50.11 -54.37 7.68
CA PHE A 26 -49.80 -55.55 6.89
C PHE A 26 -48.31 -55.93 6.92
N ALA A 27 -47.51 -55.26 7.75
CA ALA A 27 -46.08 -55.55 7.89
C ALA A 27 -45.87 -56.82 8.72
N VAL A 28 -45.49 -57.91 8.07
CA VAL A 28 -45.39 -59.24 8.72
C VAL A 28 -43.97 -59.50 9.23
N ASP A 29 -42.96 -59.17 8.42
CA ASP A 29 -41.55 -59.40 8.74
C ASP A 29 -40.84 -58.18 9.35
N ASP A 30 -39.74 -58.42 10.06
CA ASP A 30 -39.01 -57.36 10.78
C ASP A 30 -38.28 -56.38 9.84
N VAL A 31 -37.99 -56.79 8.60
CA VAL A 31 -37.40 -55.92 7.58
C VAL A 31 -38.43 -54.89 7.10
N GLN A 32 -39.66 -55.32 6.82
CA GLN A 32 -40.79 -54.47 6.45
C GLN A 32 -41.13 -53.50 7.58
N LYS A 33 -41.18 -53.97 8.83
CA LYS A 33 -41.43 -53.11 10.00
C LYS A 33 -40.35 -52.03 10.15
N LYS A 34 -39.07 -52.39 9.93
CA LYS A 34 -37.95 -51.45 9.99
C LYS A 34 -38.03 -50.41 8.87
N ILE A 35 -38.31 -50.83 7.63
CA ILE A 35 -38.49 -49.90 6.51
C ILE A 35 -39.65 -48.93 6.79
N LEU A 36 -40.80 -49.44 7.24
CA LEU A 36 -41.96 -48.60 7.55
C LEU A 36 -41.69 -47.61 8.69
N PHE A 37 -40.92 -48.01 9.70
CA PHE A 37 -40.44 -47.10 10.74
C PHE A 37 -39.57 -45.98 10.16
N GLU A 38 -38.61 -46.29 9.28
CA GLU A 38 -37.78 -45.28 8.62
C GLU A 38 -38.62 -44.31 7.76
N LEU A 39 -39.64 -44.83 7.05
CA LEU A 39 -40.57 -44.01 6.26
C LEU A 39 -41.44 -43.08 7.12
N GLU A 40 -41.92 -43.56 8.28
CA GLU A 40 -42.63 -42.73 9.26
C GLU A 40 -41.73 -41.62 9.81
N VAL A 41 -40.48 -41.92 10.14
CA VAL A 41 -39.51 -40.91 10.62
C VAL A 41 -39.25 -39.84 9.56
N ILE A 42 -39.09 -40.22 8.28
CA ILE A 42 -38.95 -39.26 7.18
C ILE A 42 -40.22 -38.41 7.08
N MET A 43 -41.39 -39.03 7.06
CA MET A 43 -42.66 -38.31 6.94
C MET A 43 -42.88 -37.33 8.08
N ASP A 44 -42.68 -37.75 9.33
CA ASP A 44 -42.87 -36.90 10.50
C ASP A 44 -41.91 -35.70 10.49
N TYR A 45 -40.66 -35.90 10.04
CA TYR A 45 -39.72 -34.79 9.87
C TYR A 45 -40.16 -33.85 8.75
N LEU A 46 -40.41 -34.36 7.55
CA LEU A 46 -40.78 -33.54 6.39
C LEU A 46 -42.11 -32.81 6.59
N PHE A 47 -43.08 -33.43 7.26
CA PHE A 47 -44.38 -32.83 7.56
C PHE A 47 -44.26 -31.57 8.41
N ASN A 48 -43.31 -31.57 9.35
CA ASN A 48 -43.06 -30.43 10.24
C ASN A 48 -42.02 -29.45 9.68
N TYR A 49 -41.23 -29.85 8.68
CA TYR A 49 -40.22 -29.02 8.07
C TYR A 49 -40.83 -28.04 7.08
N LYS A 50 -40.60 -26.74 7.30
CA LYS A 50 -40.97 -25.69 6.34
C LYS A 50 -39.79 -25.43 5.41
N ARG A 51 -40.05 -25.49 4.11
CA ARG A 51 -39.08 -25.16 3.07
C ARG A 51 -38.55 -23.75 3.26
N LEU A 52 -37.23 -23.58 3.15
CA LEU A 52 -36.55 -22.30 3.33
C LEU A 52 -36.18 -21.65 2.00
N ASN A 53 -35.87 -22.44 0.97
CA ASN A 53 -35.41 -21.93 -0.31
C ASN A 53 -36.25 -22.48 -1.47
N GLU A 54 -36.18 -21.82 -2.62
CA GLU A 54 -36.81 -22.28 -3.86
C GLU A 54 -36.33 -23.69 -4.28
N SER A 55 -37.11 -24.37 -5.11
CA SER A 55 -36.71 -25.67 -5.69
C SER A 55 -35.38 -25.61 -6.45
N THR A 56 -34.61 -26.70 -6.38
CA THR A 56 -33.40 -26.85 -7.20
C THR A 56 -33.78 -27.23 -8.63
N GLN A 57 -32.90 -26.95 -9.60
CA GLN A 57 -33.09 -27.46 -10.96
C GLN A 57 -33.08 -29.00 -10.99
N ASP A 58 -32.26 -29.63 -10.13
CA ASP A 58 -32.22 -31.09 -10.00
C ASP A 58 -33.56 -31.67 -9.51
N GLU A 59 -34.24 -30.99 -8.59
CA GLU A 59 -35.58 -31.36 -8.11
C GLU A 59 -36.63 -31.27 -9.22
N VAL A 60 -36.61 -30.17 -9.98
CA VAL A 60 -37.54 -29.96 -11.11
C VAL A 60 -37.33 -31.05 -12.16
N LYS A 61 -36.07 -31.29 -12.55
CA LYS A 61 -35.70 -32.31 -13.54
C LYS A 61 -36.11 -33.71 -13.07
N TRP A 62 -35.78 -34.06 -11.83
CA TRP A 62 -36.16 -35.34 -11.25
C TRP A 62 -37.68 -35.54 -11.24
N TYR A 63 -38.43 -34.51 -10.84
CA TYR A 63 -39.89 -34.59 -10.80
C TYR A 63 -40.49 -34.80 -12.20
N GLN A 64 -39.96 -34.11 -13.22
CA GLN A 64 -40.39 -34.26 -14.61
C GLN A 64 -40.10 -35.67 -15.14
N ASP A 65 -38.90 -36.19 -14.91
CA ASP A 65 -38.51 -37.52 -15.38
C ASP A 65 -39.34 -38.60 -14.67
N ARG A 66 -39.63 -38.42 -13.37
CA ARG A 66 -40.57 -39.27 -12.64
C ARG A 66 -41.98 -39.23 -13.27
N GLN A 67 -42.47 -38.06 -13.64
CA GLN A 67 -43.82 -37.92 -14.22
C GLN A 67 -43.94 -38.60 -15.59
N LYS A 68 -42.88 -38.55 -16.41
CA LYS A 68 -42.81 -39.29 -17.68
C LYS A 68 -42.93 -40.80 -17.45
N ILE A 69 -42.23 -41.33 -16.43
CA ILE A 69 -42.27 -42.76 -16.09
C ILE A 69 -43.68 -43.17 -15.64
N ILE A 70 -44.34 -42.40 -14.78
CA ILE A 70 -45.69 -42.74 -14.30
C ILE A 70 -46.71 -42.73 -15.44
N THR A 71 -46.64 -41.72 -16.31
CA THR A 71 -47.52 -41.63 -17.48
C THR A 71 -47.31 -42.81 -18.45
N SER A 72 -46.08 -43.33 -18.54
CA SER A 72 -45.81 -44.53 -19.33
C SER A 72 -46.34 -45.82 -18.68
N ILE A 73 -46.43 -45.88 -17.34
CA ILE A 73 -46.98 -47.02 -16.60
C ILE A 73 -48.51 -47.05 -16.71
N GLU A 74 -49.18 -45.90 -16.65
CA GLU A 74 -50.65 -45.79 -16.82
C GLU A 74 -51.10 -46.14 -18.25
N SER A 75 -50.19 -46.15 -19.22
CA SER A 75 -50.49 -46.54 -20.61
C SER A 75 -50.51 -48.06 -20.86
N PHE A 76 -50.23 -48.89 -19.85
CA PHE A 76 -50.31 -50.35 -19.91
C PHE A 76 -51.21 -50.90 -18.77
N GLU A 77 -52.28 -51.59 -19.18
CA GLU A 77 -53.26 -52.34 -18.38
C GLU A 77 -54.42 -51.57 -17.71
N GLY A 78 -55.52 -51.44 -18.45
CA GLY A 78 -56.76 -52.18 -18.16
C GLY A 78 -57.54 -51.87 -16.86
N GLN A 79 -58.79 -51.42 -17.08
CA GLN A 79 -59.91 -51.28 -16.13
C GLN A 79 -59.86 -50.09 -15.17
N ASP A 80 -60.55 -49.04 -15.62
CA ASP A 80 -61.11 -47.97 -14.80
C ASP A 80 -61.82 -48.53 -13.56
N VAL A 81 -61.30 -48.17 -12.39
CA VAL A 81 -62.07 -48.11 -11.16
C VAL A 81 -62.06 -46.66 -10.71
N ASP A 82 -63.09 -45.94 -11.14
CA ASP A 82 -63.44 -44.60 -10.66
C ASP A 82 -63.66 -44.64 -9.14
N LEU A 83 -62.82 -43.91 -8.41
CA LEU A 83 -63.02 -43.62 -6.99
C LEU A 83 -62.81 -42.11 -6.75
N TYR A 84 -63.93 -41.40 -6.88
CA TYR A 84 -64.31 -40.12 -6.24
C TYR A 84 -63.72 -38.79 -6.74
N ASP A 85 -64.54 -38.12 -7.57
CA ASP A 85 -65.23 -36.85 -7.29
C ASP A 85 -64.47 -35.78 -6.46
N THR A 86 -63.81 -34.86 -7.17
CA THR A 86 -63.66 -33.46 -6.72
C THR A 86 -64.00 -32.54 -7.88
N LYS A 87 -65.20 -31.95 -7.80
CA LYS A 87 -65.62 -30.80 -8.58
C LYS A 87 -64.75 -29.58 -8.29
N ASP A 88 -64.69 -28.74 -9.32
CA ASP A 88 -64.32 -27.32 -9.36
C ASP A 88 -62.84 -26.95 -9.45
N VAL A 89 -62.34 -26.86 -10.70
CA VAL A 89 -61.69 -25.64 -11.21
C VAL A 89 -62.01 -25.50 -12.70
N HIS A 90 -62.94 -24.61 -13.06
CA HIS A 90 -62.97 -24.01 -14.40
C HIS A 90 -61.83 -22.98 -14.50
N PRO A 91 -61.01 -22.96 -15.57
CA PRO A 91 -60.28 -21.77 -15.97
C PRO A 91 -61.20 -20.90 -16.83
N ASP A 92 -61.44 -19.67 -16.39
CA ASP A 92 -62.09 -18.62 -17.18
C ASP A 92 -61.38 -18.42 -18.53
N GLU A 93 -62.16 -18.54 -19.61
CA GLU A 93 -61.78 -18.10 -20.94
C GLU A 93 -62.05 -16.59 -21.06
N SER A 94 -61.00 -15.77 -21.21
CA SER A 94 -61.07 -14.51 -21.97
C SER A 94 -59.68 -13.93 -22.24
N ASN A 95 -59.13 -14.23 -23.41
CA ASN A 95 -58.89 -13.26 -24.48
C ASN A 95 -57.86 -13.84 -25.47
N GLU A 96 -58.36 -14.14 -26.64
CA GLU A 96 -57.60 -14.35 -27.86
C GLU A 96 -56.80 -13.08 -28.20
N THR A 97 -55.49 -13.23 -28.45
CA THR A 97 -54.91 -12.89 -29.75
C THR A 97 -53.46 -13.39 -29.82
N SER A 98 -53.20 -14.21 -30.84
CA SER A 98 -51.93 -14.27 -31.58
C SER A 98 -50.64 -14.49 -30.77
N ASP A 99 -50.29 -15.75 -30.50
CA ASP A 99 -48.91 -16.29 -30.61
C ASP A 99 -48.93 -17.81 -30.30
N TYR A 100 -49.38 -18.60 -31.29
CA TYR A 100 -49.68 -20.03 -31.11
C TYR A 100 -48.49 -20.98 -31.34
N TYR A 101 -47.27 -20.48 -31.59
CA TYR A 101 -46.09 -21.33 -31.84
C TYR A 101 -44.87 -21.10 -30.93
N GLU A 102 -44.80 -20.02 -30.14
CA GLU A 102 -43.67 -19.81 -29.19
C GLU A 102 -43.96 -20.26 -27.74
N ASN A 103 -45.20 -20.66 -27.43
CA ASN A 103 -45.60 -21.04 -26.08
C ASN A 103 -45.60 -22.56 -25.79
N GLN A 104 -45.15 -23.41 -26.73
CA GLN A 104 -45.08 -24.86 -26.48
C GLN A 104 -43.92 -25.27 -25.56
N GLU A 105 -42.94 -24.39 -25.29
CA GLU A 105 -41.91 -24.60 -24.26
C GLU A 105 -42.27 -24.00 -22.89
N ILE A 106 -43.24 -23.07 -22.83
CA ILE A 106 -43.55 -22.27 -21.64
C ILE A 106 -44.60 -22.95 -20.71
N VAL A 107 -45.21 -24.06 -21.14
CA VAL A 107 -46.11 -24.89 -20.31
C VAL A 107 -45.51 -26.28 -20.03
N ALA A 108 -44.17 -26.35 -19.87
CA ALA A 108 -43.52 -27.49 -19.24
C ALA A 108 -43.86 -27.48 -17.73
N LYS A 109 -44.91 -28.22 -17.34
CA LYS A 109 -45.51 -28.27 -15.99
C LYS A 109 -44.49 -27.99 -14.87
N LYS A 110 -44.61 -26.79 -14.28
CA LYS A 110 -43.95 -26.38 -13.03
C LYS A 110 -44.25 -27.40 -11.93
N LEU A 111 -43.37 -27.51 -10.93
CA LEU A 111 -43.63 -28.32 -9.74
C LEU A 111 -45.01 -27.95 -9.13
N PRO A 112 -45.68 -28.88 -8.43
CA PRO A 112 -46.94 -28.56 -7.75
C PRO A 112 -46.77 -27.37 -6.82
N THR A 113 -47.78 -26.50 -6.67
CA THR A 113 -47.72 -25.30 -5.81
C THR A 113 -47.28 -25.60 -4.36
N ILE A 114 -47.61 -26.79 -3.86
CA ILE A 114 -47.18 -27.26 -2.52
C ILE A 114 -45.65 -27.38 -2.40
N SER A 115 -44.92 -27.59 -3.51
CA SER A 115 -43.46 -27.66 -3.52
C SER A 115 -42.81 -26.34 -3.08
N GLU A 116 -43.50 -25.20 -3.18
CA GLU A 116 -42.98 -23.93 -2.65
C GLU A 116 -42.84 -23.96 -1.13
N ARG A 117 -43.57 -24.85 -0.44
CA ARG A 117 -43.65 -24.90 1.03
C ARG A 117 -43.11 -26.19 1.63
N ARG A 118 -43.06 -27.28 0.85
CA ARG A 118 -42.70 -28.62 1.31
C ARG A 118 -41.62 -29.25 0.42
N LEU A 119 -40.81 -30.12 1.01
CA LEU A 119 -39.81 -30.91 0.30
C LEU A 119 -40.41 -32.23 -0.23
N PRO A 120 -39.89 -32.77 -1.34
CA PRO A 120 -40.42 -34.01 -1.91
C PRO A 120 -40.08 -35.23 -1.05
N PHE A 121 -41.09 -36.02 -0.66
CA PHE A 121 -40.89 -37.24 0.12
C PHE A 121 -40.10 -38.31 -0.64
N HIS A 122 -40.45 -38.56 -1.90
CA HIS A 122 -39.88 -39.70 -2.66
C HIS A 122 -38.38 -39.59 -2.96
N VAL A 123 -37.80 -38.40 -2.83
CA VAL A 123 -36.35 -38.19 -2.97
C VAL A 123 -35.58 -38.98 -1.90
N PHE A 124 -36.17 -39.19 -0.72
CA PHE A 124 -35.58 -40.00 0.34
C PHE A 124 -35.77 -41.52 0.14
N LEU A 125 -36.46 -41.92 -0.93
CA LEU A 125 -36.71 -43.33 -1.28
C LEU A 125 -35.82 -43.83 -2.42
N LEU A 126 -34.93 -42.98 -2.95
CA LEU A 126 -34.01 -43.33 -4.03
C LEU A 126 -33.15 -44.53 -3.62
N LYS A 127 -32.99 -45.50 -4.52
CA LYS A 127 -32.34 -46.78 -4.19
C LYS A 127 -30.83 -46.71 -4.37
N THR A 128 -30.35 -46.06 -5.41
CA THR A 128 -28.92 -46.03 -5.73
C THR A 128 -28.22 -44.86 -5.03
N GLU A 129 -26.99 -45.08 -4.57
CA GLU A 129 -26.18 -44.00 -3.98
C GLU A 129 -25.86 -42.89 -5.00
N ALA A 130 -25.76 -43.22 -6.29
CA ALA A 130 -25.56 -42.24 -7.36
C ALA A 130 -26.76 -41.29 -7.47
N GLU A 131 -28.00 -41.80 -7.50
CA GLU A 131 -29.20 -40.96 -7.52
C GLU A 131 -29.32 -40.12 -6.25
N LYS A 132 -29.02 -40.69 -5.08
CA LYS A 132 -29.01 -39.94 -3.81
C LYS A 132 -28.01 -38.79 -3.85
N MET A 133 -26.82 -39.00 -4.40
CA MET A 133 -25.80 -37.95 -4.52
C MET A 133 -26.14 -36.90 -5.57
N CYS A 134 -26.81 -37.26 -6.67
CA CYS A 134 -27.16 -36.34 -7.74
C CYS A 134 -28.48 -35.58 -7.53
N ILE A 135 -29.41 -36.12 -6.72
CA ILE A 135 -30.77 -35.58 -6.60
C ILE A 135 -31.07 -35.17 -5.15
N MET A 136 -30.98 -36.13 -4.21
CA MET A 136 -31.31 -35.87 -2.81
C MET A 136 -30.33 -34.91 -2.16
N LYS A 137 -29.04 -35.14 -2.35
CA LYS A 137 -28.00 -34.33 -1.72
C LYS A 137 -28.10 -32.85 -2.11
N PRO A 138 -28.26 -32.44 -3.39
CA PRO A 138 -28.47 -31.04 -3.75
C PRO A 138 -29.67 -30.38 -3.07
N ILE A 139 -30.78 -31.10 -2.92
CA ILE A 139 -31.99 -30.61 -2.25
C ILE A 139 -31.71 -30.37 -0.75
N VAL A 140 -31.13 -31.37 -0.07
CA VAL A 140 -30.76 -31.25 1.35
C VAL A 140 -29.70 -30.16 1.56
N ASP A 141 -28.69 -30.12 0.71
CA ASP A 141 -27.58 -29.16 0.75
C ASP A 141 -28.08 -27.71 0.53
N LYS A 142 -29.19 -27.48 -0.16
CA LYS A 142 -29.81 -26.15 -0.31
C LYS A 142 -30.58 -25.72 0.94
N GLU A 143 -31.22 -26.68 1.62
CA GLU A 143 -32.07 -26.43 2.79
C GLU A 143 -31.32 -26.36 4.12
N ILE A 144 -30.08 -26.85 4.16
CA ILE A 144 -29.33 -26.92 5.41
C ILE A 144 -28.76 -25.56 5.83
N THR A 145 -28.98 -25.21 7.09
CA THR A 145 -28.50 -23.97 7.72
C THR A 145 -27.78 -24.28 9.03
N ILE A 146 -27.00 -23.32 9.56
CA ILE A 146 -26.29 -23.47 10.84
C ILE A 146 -27.22 -23.71 12.05
N THR A 147 -28.51 -23.38 11.93
CA THR A 147 -29.54 -23.63 12.95
C THR A 147 -30.26 -24.96 12.70
N SER A 148 -30.60 -25.31 11.44
CA SER A 148 -31.35 -26.53 11.11
C SER A 148 -30.50 -27.81 11.02
N VAL A 149 -29.17 -27.68 10.85
CA VAL A 149 -28.24 -28.81 10.64
C VAL A 149 -28.38 -29.94 11.65
N GLN A 150 -28.67 -29.64 12.92
CA GLN A 150 -28.78 -30.67 13.96
C GLN A 150 -30.00 -31.58 13.74
N GLY A 151 -31.14 -31.00 13.33
CA GLY A 151 -32.33 -31.76 12.99
C GLY A 151 -32.12 -32.65 11.76
N TRP A 152 -31.39 -32.14 10.76
CA TRP A 152 -31.00 -32.92 9.58
C TRP A 152 -30.07 -34.10 9.94
N ILE A 153 -29.10 -33.86 10.82
CA ILE A 153 -28.20 -34.92 11.32
C ILE A 153 -28.99 -35.98 12.10
N GLU A 154 -29.94 -35.57 12.93
CA GLU A 154 -30.77 -36.49 13.70
C GLU A 154 -31.64 -37.36 12.79
N LEU A 155 -32.32 -36.76 11.80
CA LEU A 155 -33.06 -37.49 10.77
C LEU A 155 -32.15 -38.54 10.12
N ILE A 156 -31.02 -38.12 9.55
CA ILE A 156 -30.13 -39.01 8.79
C ILE A 156 -29.54 -40.11 9.69
N SER A 157 -29.29 -39.83 10.96
CA SER A 157 -28.78 -40.85 11.90
C SER A 157 -29.79 -41.96 12.23
N ARG A 158 -31.09 -41.70 12.04
CA ARG A 158 -32.18 -42.67 12.25
C ARG A 158 -32.47 -43.51 11.00
N LEU A 159 -31.89 -43.16 9.84
CA LEU A 159 -32.07 -43.87 8.57
C LEU A 159 -30.85 -44.76 8.33
N THR A 160 -31.02 -46.08 8.46
CA THR A 160 -29.90 -47.03 8.33
C THR A 160 -29.75 -47.60 6.92
N GLU A 161 -30.82 -47.67 6.13
CA GLU A 161 -30.82 -48.27 4.79
C GLU A 161 -30.97 -47.24 3.66
N HIS A 162 -31.59 -46.08 3.93
CA HIS A 162 -32.01 -45.18 2.86
C HIS A 162 -31.10 -43.94 2.67
N VAL A 163 -30.32 -43.50 3.67
CA VAL A 163 -29.48 -42.29 3.54
C VAL A 163 -28.13 -42.42 4.25
N ARG A 164 -27.02 -42.40 3.51
CA ARG A 164 -25.66 -42.38 4.09
C ARG A 164 -24.94 -41.06 3.80
N LEU A 165 -25.43 -39.97 4.40
CA LEU A 165 -24.74 -38.68 4.36
C LEU A 165 -23.84 -38.53 5.59
N SER A 166 -22.59 -38.08 5.36
CA SER A 166 -21.63 -37.83 6.44
C SER A 166 -22.07 -36.64 7.30
N ARG A 167 -22.14 -36.82 8.62
CA ARG A 167 -22.43 -35.76 9.60
C ARG A 167 -21.51 -34.55 9.41
N THR A 168 -20.20 -34.80 9.22
CA THR A 168 -19.22 -33.73 8.99
C THR A 168 -19.48 -33.01 7.66
N SER A 169 -19.93 -33.71 6.62
CA SER A 169 -20.27 -33.07 5.35
C SER A 169 -21.49 -32.14 5.47
N LEU A 170 -22.48 -32.50 6.28
CA LEU A 170 -23.67 -31.67 6.52
C LEU A 170 -23.32 -30.41 7.32
N MET A 171 -22.51 -30.55 8.37
CA MET A 171 -22.01 -29.40 9.14
C MET A 171 -21.17 -28.46 8.28
N ALA A 172 -20.24 -29.01 7.48
CA ALA A 172 -19.45 -28.26 6.52
C ALA A 172 -20.33 -27.48 5.53
N LYS A 173 -21.39 -28.12 5.02
CA LYS A 173 -22.30 -27.50 4.06
C LYS A 173 -23.13 -26.37 4.69
N ALA A 174 -23.59 -26.56 5.93
CA ALA A 174 -24.30 -25.52 6.68
C ALA A 174 -23.42 -24.27 6.87
N VAL A 175 -22.15 -24.46 7.21
CA VAL A 175 -21.16 -23.37 7.32
C VAL A 175 -20.94 -22.71 5.96
N GLU A 176 -20.74 -23.50 4.89
CA GLU A 176 -20.57 -22.97 3.53
C GLU A 176 -21.75 -22.10 3.10
N ASN A 177 -22.98 -22.54 3.33
CA ASN A 177 -24.17 -21.80 2.93
C ASN A 177 -24.28 -20.47 3.70
N ARG A 178 -23.98 -20.46 5.01
CA ARG A 178 -24.03 -19.22 5.81
C ARG A 178 -22.97 -18.22 5.37
N VAL A 179 -21.76 -18.69 5.06
CA VAL A 179 -20.65 -17.87 4.58
C VAL A 179 -20.98 -17.31 3.18
N LYS A 180 -21.51 -18.13 2.26
CA LYS A 180 -21.94 -17.66 0.93
C LYS A 180 -23.09 -16.66 1.01
N ALA A 181 -24.03 -16.84 1.93
CA ALA A 181 -25.10 -15.87 2.15
C ALA A 181 -24.54 -14.53 2.64
N ALA A 182 -23.53 -14.54 3.53
CA ALA A 182 -22.84 -13.34 3.98
C ALA A 182 -22.09 -12.64 2.83
N GLU A 183 -21.38 -13.42 2.02
CA GLU A 183 -20.66 -12.93 0.84
C GLU A 183 -21.60 -12.28 -0.18
N ASN A 184 -22.70 -12.96 -0.55
CA ASN A 184 -23.67 -12.44 -1.52
C ASN A 184 -24.39 -11.18 -1.05
N SER A 185 -24.56 -11.02 0.27
CA SER A 185 -25.17 -9.82 0.86
C SER A 185 -24.15 -8.74 1.21
N SER A 186 -22.85 -8.98 1.02
CA SER A 186 -21.76 -8.11 1.47
C SER A 186 -21.86 -7.75 2.95
N THR A 187 -22.33 -8.69 3.78
CA THR A 187 -22.48 -8.53 5.23
C THR A 187 -21.43 -9.33 6.00
N GLU A 188 -21.10 -8.87 7.20
CA GLU A 188 -20.24 -9.60 8.12
C GLU A 188 -21.00 -10.71 8.86
N LEU A 189 -20.27 -11.63 9.47
CA LEU A 189 -20.87 -12.66 10.32
C LEU A 189 -21.17 -12.09 11.69
N GLU A 190 -22.43 -12.20 12.11
CA GLU A 190 -22.87 -11.83 13.45
C GLU A 190 -22.13 -12.67 14.52
N PRO A 191 -21.85 -12.12 15.73
CA PRO A 191 -21.14 -12.84 16.79
C PRO A 191 -21.78 -14.17 17.19
N HIS A 192 -23.12 -14.23 17.15
CA HIS A 192 -23.86 -15.46 17.38
C HIS A 192 -23.55 -16.54 16.34
N ASP A 193 -23.44 -16.14 15.07
CA ASP A 193 -23.17 -17.05 13.96
C ASP A 193 -21.72 -17.54 13.98
N ILE A 194 -20.77 -16.66 14.32
CA ILE A 194 -19.37 -17.01 14.57
C ILE A 194 -19.28 -18.11 15.63
N LYS A 195 -19.94 -17.91 16.78
CA LYS A 195 -19.98 -18.89 17.87
C LYS A 195 -20.63 -20.21 17.45
N ARG A 196 -21.70 -20.14 16.64
CA ARG A 196 -22.39 -21.34 16.15
C ARG A 196 -21.53 -22.11 15.14
N ILE A 197 -20.87 -21.43 14.22
CA ILE A 197 -19.93 -22.03 13.26
C ILE A 197 -18.79 -22.71 14.01
N HIS A 198 -18.19 -22.03 14.99
CA HIS A 198 -17.15 -22.61 15.85
C HIS A 198 -17.62 -23.93 16.49
N GLN A 199 -18.80 -23.94 17.13
CA GLN A 199 -19.37 -25.13 17.75
C GLN A 199 -19.58 -26.29 16.75
N LEU A 200 -20.13 -26.01 15.56
CA LEU A 200 -20.39 -27.03 14.54
C LEU A 200 -19.09 -27.66 14.02
N LEU A 201 -18.07 -26.84 13.81
CA LEU A 201 -16.76 -27.32 13.40
C LEU A 201 -16.09 -28.13 14.52
N TYR A 202 -16.11 -27.63 15.76
CA TYR A 202 -15.49 -28.32 16.89
C TYR A 202 -16.13 -29.70 17.19
N GLN A 203 -17.45 -29.85 17.05
CA GLN A 203 -18.18 -31.09 17.30
C GLN A 203 -17.94 -32.21 16.28
N SER A 204 -17.27 -31.91 15.17
CA SER A 204 -17.04 -32.87 14.10
C SER A 204 -15.88 -33.82 14.41
N ARG A 205 -16.10 -35.13 14.19
CA ARG A 205 -15.13 -36.18 14.49
C ARG A 205 -13.96 -36.27 13.49
N ASN A 206 -14.09 -35.72 12.28
CA ASN A 206 -13.07 -35.82 11.23
C ASN A 206 -12.34 -34.48 11.02
N ARG A 207 -11.24 -34.30 11.76
CA ARG A 207 -10.40 -33.08 11.74
C ARG A 207 -9.83 -32.79 10.34
N GLY A 208 -9.37 -33.81 9.63
CA GLY A 208 -8.79 -33.67 8.29
C GLY A 208 -9.80 -33.20 7.24
N LEU A 209 -11.05 -33.67 7.31
CA LEU A 209 -12.10 -33.22 6.41
C LEU A 209 -12.50 -31.77 6.68
N ILE A 210 -12.50 -31.33 7.95
CA ILE A 210 -12.71 -29.92 8.29
C ILE A 210 -11.59 -29.03 7.78
N GLY A 211 -10.33 -29.43 7.93
CA GLY A 211 -9.20 -28.68 7.38
C GLY A 211 -9.36 -28.44 5.88
N LYS A 212 -9.76 -29.48 5.12
CA LYS A 212 -10.06 -29.37 3.68
C LYS A 212 -11.26 -28.46 3.37
N VAL A 213 -12.32 -28.56 4.17
CA VAL A 213 -13.51 -27.71 4.02
C VAL A 213 -13.16 -26.25 4.26
N LEU A 214 -12.48 -25.93 5.36
CA LEU A 214 -12.03 -24.58 5.68
C LEU A 214 -11.14 -24.03 4.56
N TYR A 215 -10.16 -24.82 4.09
CA TYR A 215 -9.33 -24.46 2.94
C TYR A 215 -10.16 -24.12 1.71
N ASN A 216 -11.10 -24.99 1.33
CA ASN A 216 -11.97 -24.78 0.18
C ASN A 216 -12.90 -23.57 0.35
N LEU A 217 -13.30 -23.25 1.59
CA LEU A 217 -14.11 -22.06 1.89
C LEU A 217 -13.30 -20.80 1.66
N TYR A 218 -12.19 -20.62 2.39
CA TYR A 218 -11.45 -19.36 2.31
C TYR A 218 -10.67 -19.16 1.00
N SER A 219 -10.34 -20.23 0.27
CA SER A 219 -9.68 -20.11 -1.04
C SER A 219 -10.60 -19.51 -2.10
N LYS A 220 -11.91 -19.71 -1.98
CA LYS A 220 -12.92 -19.18 -2.91
C LYS A 220 -13.39 -17.77 -2.55
N LEU A 221 -13.26 -17.38 -1.28
CA LEU A 221 -13.66 -16.05 -0.82
C LEU A 221 -12.76 -14.97 -1.39
N GLN A 222 -13.37 -13.86 -1.80
CA GLN A 222 -12.67 -12.63 -2.13
C GLN A 222 -11.99 -12.03 -0.90
N LEU A 223 -10.93 -11.24 -1.12
CA LEU A 223 -10.22 -10.55 -0.05
C LEU A 223 -11.17 -9.59 0.67
N SER A 224 -11.48 -9.89 1.93
CA SER A 224 -12.54 -9.24 2.71
C SER A 224 -12.36 -9.52 4.21
N VAL A 225 -13.02 -8.72 5.05
CA VAL A 225 -13.13 -8.99 6.50
C VAL A 225 -13.73 -10.37 6.75
N LEU A 226 -14.78 -10.73 6.00
CA LEU A 226 -15.41 -12.05 6.05
C LEU A 226 -14.41 -13.20 5.87
N LYS A 227 -13.52 -13.10 4.87
CA LYS A 227 -12.47 -14.11 4.62
C LYS A 227 -11.55 -14.26 5.82
N ARG A 228 -11.14 -13.14 6.43
CA ARG A 228 -10.30 -13.13 7.63
C ARG A 228 -11.02 -13.77 8.82
N THR A 229 -12.27 -13.37 9.10
CA THR A 229 -13.07 -13.91 10.20
C THR A 229 -13.27 -15.43 10.07
N VAL A 230 -13.56 -15.94 8.88
CA VAL A 230 -13.70 -17.39 8.64
C VAL A 230 -12.39 -18.13 8.92
N MET A 231 -11.24 -17.57 8.51
CA MET A 231 -9.93 -18.15 8.81
C MET A 231 -9.62 -18.12 10.31
N GLU A 232 -9.94 -17.03 11.02
CA GLU A 232 -9.75 -16.88 12.47
C GLU A 232 -10.59 -17.90 13.25
N VAL A 233 -11.88 -18.07 12.92
CA VAL A 233 -12.73 -19.12 13.51
C VAL A 233 -12.15 -20.50 13.26
N GLY A 234 -11.65 -20.75 12.05
CA GLY A 234 -10.96 -21.99 11.72
C GLY A 234 -9.73 -22.22 12.60
N LEU A 235 -8.93 -21.17 12.84
CA LEU A 235 -7.74 -21.24 13.68
C LEU A 235 -8.10 -21.53 15.15
N GLU A 236 -9.13 -20.88 15.69
CA GLU A 236 -9.60 -21.11 17.06
C GLU A 236 -10.00 -22.57 17.29
N VAL A 237 -10.77 -23.16 16.36
CA VAL A 237 -11.16 -24.58 16.44
C VAL A 237 -9.94 -25.50 16.45
N LEU A 238 -8.94 -25.22 15.61
CA LEU A 238 -7.71 -26.02 15.56
C LEU A 238 -6.91 -25.90 16.86
N LEU A 239 -6.84 -24.70 17.46
CA LEU A 239 -6.17 -24.47 18.74
C LEU A 239 -6.90 -25.18 19.89
N ASP A 240 -8.22 -25.20 19.90
CA ASP A 240 -9.01 -25.93 20.91
C ASP A 240 -8.83 -27.45 20.79
N TRP A 241 -8.68 -27.99 19.57
CA TRP A 241 -8.30 -29.39 19.38
C TRP A 241 -6.88 -29.70 19.84
N GLN A 242 -5.95 -28.75 19.69
CA GLN A 242 -4.58 -28.88 20.19
C GLN A 242 -4.56 -28.92 21.72
N ARG A 243 -5.41 -28.13 22.38
CA ARG A 243 -5.54 -28.12 23.86
C ARG A 243 -6.16 -29.40 24.44
N THR A 244 -6.99 -30.10 23.67
CA THR A 244 -7.80 -31.24 24.13
C THR A 244 -7.27 -32.62 23.71
N GLY A 245 -6.18 -32.69 22.93
CA GLY A 245 -5.64 -33.93 22.38
C GLY A 245 -4.12 -34.09 22.54
N THR A 246 -3.62 -35.27 22.17
CA THR A 246 -2.19 -35.60 22.07
C THR A 246 -1.51 -34.86 20.91
N GLU A 247 -0.21 -34.57 21.06
CA GLU A 247 0.64 -33.89 20.06
C GLU A 247 0.53 -34.55 18.67
N ASP A 248 -0.20 -33.89 17.77
CA ASP A 248 -0.32 -34.27 16.36
C ASP A 248 0.49 -33.27 15.52
N ASP A 249 1.61 -33.73 14.96
CA ASP A 249 2.49 -32.93 14.11
C ASP A 249 1.77 -32.35 12.89
N GLU A 250 0.78 -33.06 12.34
CA GLU A 250 0.01 -32.58 11.19
C GLU A 250 -0.94 -31.44 11.57
N LEU A 251 -1.49 -31.48 12.79
CA LEU A 251 -2.28 -30.38 13.34
C LEU A 251 -1.42 -29.13 13.54
N HIS A 252 -0.21 -29.28 14.08
CA HIS A 252 0.74 -28.17 14.25
C HIS A 252 1.13 -27.53 12.91
N LYS A 253 1.42 -28.34 11.88
CA LYS A 253 1.69 -27.84 10.52
C LYS A 253 0.49 -27.07 9.96
N LEU A 254 -0.73 -27.58 10.15
CA LEU A 254 -1.95 -26.92 9.69
C LEU A 254 -2.18 -25.57 10.39
N ILE A 255 -2.00 -25.51 11.71
CA ILE A 255 -2.09 -24.28 12.51
C ILE A 255 -1.10 -23.24 12.01
N ASN A 256 0.17 -23.62 11.82
CA ASN A 256 1.20 -22.70 11.35
C ASN A 256 0.93 -22.20 9.93
N ARG A 257 0.48 -23.07 9.02
CA ARG A 257 0.06 -22.67 7.67
C ARG A 257 -1.09 -21.67 7.74
N LEU A 258 -2.13 -21.94 8.53
CA LEU A 258 -3.30 -21.07 8.64
C LEU A 258 -2.93 -19.72 9.26
N ARG A 259 -2.11 -19.69 10.31
CA ARG A 259 -1.56 -18.44 10.88
C ARG A 259 -0.84 -17.60 9.83
N GLN A 260 0.02 -18.23 9.01
CA GLN A 260 0.70 -17.52 7.94
C GLN A 260 -0.30 -16.95 6.92
N HIS A 261 -1.29 -17.73 6.50
CA HIS A 261 -2.33 -17.26 5.56
C HIS A 261 -3.16 -16.11 6.14
N ILE A 262 -3.49 -16.15 7.43
CA ILE A 262 -4.19 -15.04 8.11
C ILE A 262 -3.34 -13.78 8.08
N LYS A 263 -2.03 -13.87 8.35
CA LYS A 263 -1.11 -12.71 8.29
C LYS A 263 -1.04 -12.13 6.88
N THR A 264 -0.84 -12.98 5.86
CA THR A 264 -0.78 -12.59 4.44
C THR A 264 -2.10 -11.96 3.99
N CYS A 265 -3.25 -12.55 4.37
CA CYS A 265 -4.58 -12.04 4.05
C CYS A 265 -4.84 -10.67 4.72
N SER A 266 -4.49 -10.54 6.01
CA SER A 266 -4.66 -9.29 6.76
C SER A 266 -3.81 -8.17 6.18
N THR A 267 -2.56 -8.47 5.82
CA THR A 267 -1.65 -7.51 5.18
C THR A 267 -2.17 -7.09 3.81
N SER A 268 -2.59 -8.03 2.95
CA SER A 268 -3.21 -7.69 1.66
C SER A 268 -4.45 -6.84 1.81
N TYR A 269 -5.28 -7.10 2.83
CA TYR A 269 -6.48 -6.32 3.09
C TYR A 269 -6.14 -4.88 3.48
N ILE A 270 -5.19 -4.68 4.40
CA ILE A 270 -4.69 -3.34 4.79
C ILE A 270 -4.19 -2.57 3.55
N LEU A 271 -3.41 -3.23 2.69
CA LEU A 271 -2.90 -2.62 1.47
C LEU A 271 -4.01 -2.29 0.47
N GLN A 272 -5.01 -3.17 0.30
CA GLN A 272 -6.13 -2.95 -0.61
C GLN A 272 -7.01 -1.79 -0.16
N GLU A 273 -7.35 -1.73 1.13
CA GLU A 273 -8.18 -0.68 1.71
C GLU A 273 -7.57 0.72 1.49
N LYS A 274 -6.24 0.79 1.55
CA LYS A 274 -5.47 2.04 1.37
C LYS A 274 -4.94 2.23 -0.05
N GLN A 275 -5.37 1.41 -1.01
CA GLN A 275 -4.98 1.49 -2.43
C GLN A 275 -3.46 1.38 -2.67
N LEU A 276 -2.76 0.66 -1.80
CA LEU A 276 -1.32 0.37 -1.91
C LEU A 276 -1.04 -1.06 -2.38
N LEU A 277 -2.08 -1.82 -2.77
CA LEU A 277 -1.91 -3.18 -3.25
C LEU A 277 -1.58 -3.18 -4.74
N ASP A 278 -0.35 -3.54 -5.06
CA ASP A 278 0.18 -3.75 -6.41
C ASP A 278 0.94 -5.09 -6.49
N GLN A 279 1.53 -5.39 -7.65
CA GLN A 279 2.27 -6.63 -7.85
C GLN A 279 3.46 -6.76 -6.90
N THR A 280 4.21 -5.68 -6.68
CA THR A 280 5.44 -5.68 -5.87
C THR A 280 5.14 -5.87 -4.38
N THR A 281 4.15 -5.14 -3.86
CA THR A 281 3.69 -5.27 -2.47
C THR A 281 3.05 -6.65 -2.22
N GLN A 282 2.40 -7.25 -3.23
CA GLN A 282 1.90 -8.61 -3.15
C GLN A 282 3.03 -9.65 -3.07
N GLU A 283 4.11 -9.48 -3.83
CA GLU A 283 5.30 -10.34 -3.76
C GLU A 283 6.02 -10.24 -2.41
N LEU A 284 6.05 -9.04 -1.82
CA LEU A 284 6.69 -8.77 -0.51
C LEU A 284 5.80 -9.11 0.70
N ASN A 285 4.56 -9.55 0.48
CA ASN A 285 3.57 -9.76 1.53
C ASN A 285 3.98 -10.79 2.61
N ASN A 286 4.82 -11.77 2.22
CA ASN A 286 5.37 -12.76 3.16
C ASN A 286 6.64 -12.28 3.90
N LYS A 287 7.10 -11.06 3.62
CA LYS A 287 8.34 -10.48 4.12
C LYS A 287 8.07 -9.08 4.70
N PRO A 288 7.49 -8.98 5.92
CA PRO A 288 7.00 -7.71 6.47
C PRO A 288 8.09 -6.63 6.58
N LYS A 289 9.33 -7.00 6.91
CA LYS A 289 10.44 -6.05 6.98
C LYS A 289 10.76 -5.43 5.61
N GLU A 290 10.88 -6.26 4.56
CA GLU A 290 11.15 -5.80 3.20
C GLU A 290 10.00 -4.95 2.65
N LEU A 291 8.75 -5.33 2.95
CA LEU A 291 7.56 -4.57 2.59
C LEU A 291 7.54 -3.17 3.24
N ILE A 292 7.82 -3.06 4.53
CA ILE A 292 7.87 -1.77 5.24
C ILE A 292 8.98 -0.88 4.66
N VAL A 293 10.17 -1.45 4.39
CA VAL A 293 11.27 -0.72 3.74
C VAL A 293 10.85 -0.19 2.36
N TYR A 294 10.16 -1.02 1.57
CA TYR A 294 9.65 -0.63 0.25
C TYR A 294 8.64 0.51 0.33
N ILE A 295 7.68 0.43 1.25
CA ILE A 295 6.68 1.49 1.49
C ILE A 295 7.38 2.83 1.77
N TYR A 296 8.33 2.87 2.70
CA TYR A 296 9.02 4.11 3.05
C TYR A 296 9.92 4.65 1.94
N ALA A 297 10.55 3.78 1.15
CA ALA A 297 11.46 4.18 0.09
C ALA A 297 10.73 4.73 -1.15
N HIS A 298 9.59 4.13 -1.51
CA HIS A 298 8.97 4.33 -2.83
C HIS A 298 7.52 4.80 -2.79
N MET A 299 6.77 4.53 -1.73
CA MET A 299 5.35 4.81 -1.70
C MET A 299 5.02 6.10 -0.94
N VAL A 300 5.83 6.53 0.02
CA VAL A 300 5.60 7.76 0.81
C VAL A 300 6.00 8.99 0.01
N ASP A 301 5.07 9.94 -0.15
CA ASP A 301 5.40 11.31 -0.54
C ASP A 301 5.88 12.08 0.70
N TRP A 302 7.20 12.22 0.80
CA TRP A 302 7.85 12.88 1.93
C TRP A 302 7.66 14.40 1.97
N ASN A 303 6.93 14.99 1.02
CA ASN A 303 6.53 16.39 1.03
C ASN A 303 5.11 16.61 1.58
N ASP A 304 4.31 15.54 1.72
CA ASP A 304 2.94 15.60 2.23
C ASP A 304 2.85 15.00 3.64
N CYS A 305 2.51 15.84 4.62
CA CYS A 305 2.42 15.43 6.02
C CYS A 305 1.32 14.41 6.29
N ASP A 306 0.19 14.51 5.59
CA ASP A 306 -0.94 13.59 5.77
C ASP A 306 -0.60 12.23 5.17
N ASP A 307 0.07 12.21 4.02
CA ASP A 307 0.53 10.98 3.37
C ASP A 307 1.58 10.24 4.22
N ILE A 308 2.54 10.97 4.79
CA ILE A 308 3.54 10.42 5.72
C ILE A 308 2.84 9.73 6.89
N GLN A 309 1.91 10.43 7.57
CA GLN A 309 1.24 9.88 8.75
C GLN A 309 0.44 8.62 8.39
N ASN A 310 -0.35 8.68 7.31
CA ASN A 310 -1.15 7.55 6.85
C ASN A 310 -0.31 6.31 6.55
N LYS A 311 0.81 6.47 5.83
CA LYS A 311 1.68 5.34 5.44
C LYS A 311 2.56 4.83 6.58
N LEU A 312 2.91 5.67 7.55
CA LEU A 312 3.52 5.24 8.81
C LEU A 312 2.55 4.37 9.63
N ASP A 313 1.28 4.74 9.69
CA ASP A 313 0.25 3.97 10.41
C ASP A 313 0.00 2.61 9.71
N ILE A 314 0.02 2.57 8.38
CA ILE A 314 -0.02 1.32 7.60
C ILE A 314 1.16 0.42 7.97
N ALA A 315 2.39 0.95 7.98
CA ALA A 315 3.57 0.19 8.35
C ALA A 315 3.50 -0.34 9.79
N ARG A 316 2.93 0.43 10.73
CA ARG A 316 2.67 -0.02 12.11
C ARG A 316 1.68 -1.18 12.14
N ASN A 317 0.55 -1.06 11.45
CA ASN A 317 -0.45 -2.13 11.37
C ASN A 317 0.14 -3.43 10.77
N ILE A 318 0.99 -3.31 9.74
CA ILE A 318 1.70 -4.46 9.15
C ILE A 318 2.65 -5.09 10.18
N ALA A 319 3.42 -4.28 10.90
CA ALA A 319 4.33 -4.76 11.93
C ALA A 319 3.57 -5.49 13.06
N GLU A 320 2.42 -4.96 13.49
CA GLU A 320 1.54 -5.58 14.49
C GLU A 320 0.97 -6.92 14.03
N VAL A 321 0.45 -7.01 12.80
CA VAL A 321 -0.06 -8.27 12.22
C VAL A 321 0.99 -9.36 12.22
N HIS A 322 2.24 -9.01 11.92
CA HIS A 322 3.34 -9.97 11.85
C HIS A 322 4.06 -10.19 13.19
N GLN A 323 3.78 -9.36 14.20
CA GLN A 323 4.46 -9.32 15.50
C GLN A 323 5.97 -9.01 15.37
N VAL A 324 6.30 -8.04 14.52
CA VAL A 324 7.67 -7.56 14.32
C VAL A 324 7.81 -6.18 14.98
N ASP A 325 8.94 -5.93 15.63
CA ASP A 325 9.24 -4.62 16.20
C ASP A 325 9.51 -3.61 15.08
N ILE A 326 8.64 -2.61 14.95
CA ILE A 326 8.77 -1.55 13.95
C ILE A 326 9.97 -0.65 14.20
N HIS A 327 10.38 -0.45 15.45
CA HIS A 327 11.50 0.41 15.79
C HIS A 327 12.84 -0.22 15.41
N ASP A 328 12.95 -1.56 15.47
CA ASP A 328 14.13 -2.25 14.93
C ASP A 328 14.26 -2.03 13.41
N ILE A 329 13.14 -2.07 12.70
CA ILE A 329 13.10 -1.77 11.25
C ILE A 329 13.50 -0.31 11.01
N HIS A 330 12.99 0.63 11.80
CA HIS A 330 13.37 2.05 11.72
C HIS A 330 14.87 2.25 11.91
N ILE A 331 15.47 1.63 12.93
CA ILE A 331 16.91 1.72 13.21
C ILE A 331 17.73 1.19 12.02
N ASP A 332 17.35 0.05 11.44
CA ASP A 332 18.04 -0.54 10.29
C ASP A 332 17.94 0.35 9.05
N ILE A 333 16.77 0.94 8.79
CA ILE A 333 16.56 1.88 7.69
C ILE A 333 17.40 3.15 7.89
N ILE A 334 17.39 3.73 9.09
CA ILE A 334 18.15 4.93 9.44
C ILE A 334 19.64 4.70 9.17
N LYS A 335 20.21 3.57 9.59
CA LYS A 335 21.61 3.22 9.32
C LYS A 335 21.92 3.18 7.83
N LYS A 336 21.04 2.50 7.08
CA LYS A 336 21.20 2.33 5.64
C LYS A 336 21.16 3.69 4.94
N TRP A 337 20.14 4.51 5.22
CA TRP A 337 19.96 5.83 4.61
C TRP A 337 21.02 6.85 5.02
N ILE A 338 21.54 6.78 6.26
CA ILE A 338 22.70 7.60 6.68
C ILE A 338 23.93 7.28 5.83
N ALA A 339 24.13 6.00 5.50
CA ALA A 339 25.28 5.54 4.71
C ALA A 339 25.03 5.54 3.19
N GLU A 340 23.79 5.70 2.71
CA GLU A 340 23.48 5.68 1.27
C GLU A 340 24.09 6.88 0.54
N ASP A 341 24.56 6.66 -0.69
CA ASP A 341 25.02 7.71 -1.58
C ASP A 341 23.86 8.05 -2.54
N GLU A 342 23.44 9.31 -2.55
CA GLU A 342 22.37 9.75 -3.44
C GLU A 342 22.97 9.96 -4.83
N LYS A 343 23.27 8.85 -5.53
CA LYS A 343 23.50 8.92 -6.97
C LYS A 343 22.18 9.31 -7.60
N VAL A 344 22.03 10.58 -7.94
CA VAL A 344 20.98 11.07 -8.84
C VAL A 344 20.91 10.11 -10.02
N HIS A 345 19.89 9.26 -10.04
CA HIS A 345 19.56 8.45 -11.21
C HIS A 345 19.06 9.44 -12.26
N SER A 346 19.97 10.05 -13.01
CA SER A 346 19.62 10.58 -14.31
C SER A 346 19.17 9.37 -15.13
N SER A 347 17.88 9.30 -15.42
CA SER A 347 17.33 8.37 -16.39
C SER A 347 18.12 8.53 -17.69
N MET A 348 19.06 7.63 -17.96
CA MET A 348 19.64 7.50 -19.30
C MET A 348 18.53 6.94 -20.18
N ASP A 349 18.06 7.79 -21.08
CA ASP A 349 17.21 7.42 -22.20
C ASP A 349 17.98 6.41 -23.08
N PRO A 350 17.48 5.17 -23.27
CA PRO A 350 18.14 4.17 -24.11
C PRO A 350 18.17 4.53 -25.61
N ASP A 351 17.42 5.54 -26.04
CA ASP A 351 17.29 5.93 -27.46
C ASP A 351 18.18 7.13 -27.88
N ALA A 352 19.09 7.59 -27.02
CA ALA A 352 20.09 8.58 -27.43
C ALA A 352 21.05 7.97 -28.46
N THR A 353 20.84 8.34 -29.72
CA THR A 353 21.52 7.80 -30.90
C THR A 353 23.02 8.10 -30.85
N MET A 354 23.84 7.07 -31.08
CA MET A 354 25.30 7.11 -31.06
C MET A 354 25.90 7.94 -32.21
N GLU A 355 25.87 9.26 -32.12
CA GLU A 355 26.71 10.14 -32.96
C GLU A 355 27.19 11.37 -32.16
N ASP A 356 28.25 11.16 -31.37
CA ASP A 356 29.38 12.09 -31.15
C ASP A 356 30.16 11.62 -29.91
N ILE A 357 31.02 10.61 -30.11
CA ILE A 357 32.04 10.24 -29.13
C ILE A 357 33.17 11.27 -29.23
N ALA A 358 32.94 12.45 -28.64
CA ALA A 358 34.02 13.31 -28.19
C ALA A 358 34.87 12.52 -27.16
N PRO A 359 36.19 12.74 -27.11
CA PRO A 359 37.07 11.99 -26.22
C PRO A 359 36.56 12.14 -24.80
N THR A 360 36.37 11.00 -24.14
CA THR A 360 35.91 10.83 -22.78
C THR A 360 36.61 11.85 -21.88
N MET A 361 35.93 12.97 -21.59
CA MET A 361 36.31 13.78 -20.45
C MET A 361 36.15 12.85 -19.25
N GLU A 362 37.24 12.68 -18.51
CA GLU A 362 37.24 12.04 -17.20
C GLU A 362 35.96 12.44 -16.46
N PRO A 363 35.29 11.48 -15.79
CA PRO A 363 33.99 11.72 -15.18
C PRO A 363 34.11 12.99 -14.37
N ASN A 364 33.35 14.02 -14.79
CA ASN A 364 33.32 15.34 -14.17
C ASN A 364 33.57 15.17 -12.68
N SER A 365 34.74 15.61 -12.24
CA SER A 365 35.15 15.59 -10.84
C SER A 365 33.93 15.92 -10.01
N GLU A 366 33.52 14.95 -9.18
CA GLU A 366 32.43 15.06 -8.21
C GLU A 366 32.28 16.52 -7.76
N ASN A 367 31.07 17.05 -7.66
CA ASN A 367 30.85 18.31 -6.95
C ASN A 367 31.46 18.14 -5.53
N VAL A 368 32.70 18.56 -5.35
CA VAL A 368 33.57 18.07 -4.26
C VAL A 368 33.14 18.62 -2.89
N LEU A 369 32.22 19.57 -2.90
CA LEU A 369 31.40 20.02 -1.81
C LEU A 369 29.96 20.15 -2.34
N GLY A 370 29.25 19.04 -2.44
CA GLY A 370 27.79 19.10 -2.60
C GLY A 370 27.18 20.02 -1.52
N PRO A 371 26.00 20.62 -1.78
CA PRO A 371 25.33 21.42 -0.77
C PRO A 371 25.19 20.61 0.53
N ILE A 372 25.41 21.26 1.68
CA ILE A 372 25.18 20.63 2.98
C ILE A 372 23.73 20.11 2.99
N PRO A 373 23.47 18.81 3.19
CA PRO A 373 22.16 18.20 2.99
C PRO A 373 21.19 18.53 4.14
N TYR A 374 21.27 19.71 4.73
CA TYR A 374 20.48 20.08 5.90
C TYR A 374 18.97 20.05 5.60
N ASN A 375 18.57 20.61 4.46
CA ASN A 375 17.18 20.64 3.99
C ASN A 375 16.87 19.54 2.95
N ASP A 376 17.75 18.54 2.85
CA ASP A 376 17.56 17.46 1.89
C ASP A 376 16.36 16.58 2.29
N THR A 377 15.72 16.00 1.28
CA THR A 377 14.60 15.08 1.45
C THR A 377 15.07 13.89 2.28
N LEU A 378 16.22 13.29 1.95
CA LEU A 378 16.78 12.13 2.67
C LEU A 378 16.98 12.41 4.17
N VAL A 379 17.54 13.58 4.51
CA VAL A 379 17.68 14.00 5.92
C VAL A 379 16.33 14.18 6.58
N THR A 380 15.32 14.70 5.86
CA THR A 380 13.95 14.78 6.37
C THR A 380 13.36 13.40 6.66
N ARG A 381 13.55 12.41 5.77
CA ARG A 381 13.08 11.03 5.99
C ARG A 381 13.72 10.42 7.22
N ILE A 382 15.05 10.52 7.33
CA ILE A 382 15.82 9.99 8.45
C ILE A 382 15.33 10.62 9.76
N VAL A 383 15.27 11.96 9.85
CA VAL A 383 14.85 12.67 11.07
C VAL A 383 13.43 12.31 11.47
N CYS A 384 12.52 12.12 10.50
CA CYS A 384 11.15 11.67 10.77
C CYS A 384 11.15 10.31 11.49
N LEU A 385 11.88 9.32 10.96
CA LEU A 385 11.98 8.00 11.59
C LEU A 385 12.68 8.05 12.95
N MET A 386 13.73 8.86 13.11
CA MET A 386 14.42 9.04 14.40
C MET A 386 13.47 9.56 15.50
N ARG A 387 12.52 10.43 15.14
CA ARG A 387 11.52 10.97 16.08
C ARG A 387 10.48 9.94 16.51
N LEU A 388 10.26 8.88 15.73
CA LEU A 388 9.35 7.80 16.08
C LEU A 388 9.99 6.78 17.05
N CYS A 389 11.31 6.79 17.22
CA CYS A 389 11.98 5.96 18.20
C CYS A 389 11.83 6.57 19.62
N GLU A 390 11.21 5.82 20.53
CA GLU A 390 11.00 6.21 21.92
C GLU A 390 11.68 5.24 22.90
N GLY A 391 11.81 5.67 24.17
CA GLY A 391 12.33 4.84 25.26
C GLY A 391 13.72 4.22 24.99
N GLU A 392 13.83 2.91 25.27
CA GLU A 392 15.08 2.14 25.14
C GLU A 392 15.64 2.14 23.70
N LYS A 393 14.76 2.12 22.68
CA LYS A 393 15.18 2.14 21.27
C LYS A 393 15.82 3.47 20.88
N LYS A 394 15.35 4.58 21.45
CA LYS A 394 15.97 5.89 21.29
C LYS A 394 17.38 5.89 21.87
N GLU A 395 17.57 5.34 23.05
CA GLU A 395 18.89 5.23 23.69
C GLU A 395 19.84 4.33 22.89
N GLN A 396 19.34 3.20 22.37
CA GLN A 396 20.09 2.31 21.48
C GLN A 396 20.56 3.04 20.21
N LEU A 397 19.66 3.78 19.57
CA LEU A 397 19.97 4.57 18.38
C LEU A 397 21.01 5.65 18.69
N LEU A 398 20.86 6.36 19.82
CA LEU A 398 21.81 7.38 20.27
C LEU A 398 23.20 6.79 20.57
N SER A 399 23.26 5.62 21.20
CA SER A 399 24.54 4.94 21.46
C SER A 399 25.25 4.55 20.16
N GLN A 400 24.49 4.04 19.18
CA GLN A 400 25.06 3.64 17.89
C GLN A 400 25.54 4.85 17.09
N ILE A 401 24.72 5.90 17.02
CA ILE A 401 25.08 7.14 16.34
C ILE A 401 26.23 7.86 17.05
N GLY A 402 26.26 7.86 18.37
CA GLY A 402 27.34 8.46 19.16
C GLY A 402 28.69 7.81 18.93
N GLY A 403 28.71 6.49 18.66
CA GLY A 403 29.88 5.80 18.15
C GLY A 403 30.36 6.40 16.83
N THR A 404 29.50 6.44 15.81
CA THR A 404 29.85 6.96 14.47
C THR A 404 30.19 8.45 14.46
N PHE A 405 29.53 9.25 15.31
CA PHE A 405 29.70 10.70 15.39
C PHE A 405 31.13 11.14 15.75
N ASN A 406 31.83 10.32 16.54
CA ASN A 406 33.21 10.59 16.98
C ASN A 406 34.28 9.85 16.17
N MET A 407 33.89 9.02 15.20
CA MET A 407 34.84 8.27 14.38
C MET A 407 35.53 9.16 13.35
N ASP A 408 36.75 8.75 12.97
CA ASP A 408 37.46 9.38 11.87
C ASP A 408 36.75 9.08 10.54
N PRO A 409 36.57 10.06 9.65
CA PRO A 409 35.91 9.84 8.35
C PRO A 409 36.54 8.73 7.51
N SER A 410 37.83 8.43 7.67
CA SER A 410 38.49 7.32 6.96
C SER A 410 37.97 5.93 7.36
N GLN A 411 37.30 5.82 8.51
CA GLN A 411 36.77 4.57 9.06
C GLN A 411 35.27 4.37 8.79
N ILE A 412 34.61 5.36 8.18
CA ILE A 412 33.16 5.37 7.96
C ILE A 412 32.87 5.11 6.47
N PRO A 413 31.88 4.25 6.12
CA PRO A 413 31.40 4.11 4.74
C PRO A 413 30.99 5.47 4.16
N ASN A 414 31.43 5.78 2.94
CA ASN A 414 31.25 7.08 2.27
C ASN A 414 31.84 8.30 3.03
N GLY A 415 32.66 8.01 4.04
CA GLY A 415 33.50 8.93 4.79
C GLY A 415 32.82 10.22 5.26
N ILE A 416 33.31 11.35 4.77
CA ILE A 416 32.91 12.68 5.25
C ILE A 416 31.44 12.97 4.97
N GLN A 417 30.88 12.49 3.85
CA GLN A 417 29.48 12.76 3.49
C GLN A 417 28.50 12.16 4.49
N THR A 418 28.72 10.90 4.87
CA THR A 418 27.95 10.21 5.92
C THR A 418 28.01 10.98 7.24
N LEU A 419 29.20 11.45 7.64
CA LEU A 419 29.37 12.19 8.88
C LEU A 419 28.67 13.56 8.85
N VAL A 420 28.73 14.28 7.71
CA VAL A 420 28.02 15.55 7.52
C VAL A 420 26.50 15.34 7.55
N ARG A 421 25.99 14.32 6.85
CA ARG A 421 24.57 13.96 6.85
C ARG A 421 24.08 13.60 8.25
N LEU A 422 24.84 12.78 8.96
CA LEU A 422 24.54 12.39 10.33
C LEU A 422 24.44 13.61 11.25
N LYS A 423 25.39 14.55 11.15
CA LYS A 423 25.36 15.80 11.91
C LYS A 423 24.14 16.66 11.56
N CYS A 424 23.77 16.76 10.29
CA CYS A 424 22.55 17.46 9.86
C CYS A 424 21.29 16.81 10.45
N CYS A 425 21.21 15.48 10.47
CA CYS A 425 20.11 14.75 11.08
C CYS A 425 20.02 15.06 12.58
N LEU A 426 21.16 15.02 13.30
CA LEU A 426 21.20 15.33 14.73
C LEU A 426 20.77 16.76 15.02
N TYR A 427 21.26 17.74 14.26
CA TYR A 427 20.85 19.14 14.40
C TYR A 427 19.35 19.36 14.19
N ARG A 428 18.69 18.54 13.37
CA ARG A 428 17.23 18.62 13.15
C ARG A 428 16.42 17.74 14.11
N TRP A 429 17.05 16.73 14.72
CA TRP A 429 16.38 15.83 15.64
C TRP A 429 16.20 16.45 17.02
N PHE A 430 17.23 17.11 17.57
CA PHE A 430 17.15 17.76 18.87
C PHE A 430 16.40 19.09 18.79
N ALA A 431 15.51 19.35 19.75
CA ALA A 431 14.73 20.59 19.79
C ALA A 431 15.52 21.74 20.43
N THR A 432 16.45 21.43 21.34
CA THR A 432 17.25 22.43 22.07
C THR A 432 18.72 22.03 22.19
N ASP A 433 19.61 23.01 22.33
CA ASP A 433 21.04 22.78 22.59
C ASP A 433 21.26 22.02 23.92
N ALA A 434 20.45 22.30 24.94
CA ALA A 434 20.54 21.61 26.23
C ALA A 434 20.33 20.10 26.12
N GLU A 435 19.38 19.65 25.28
CA GLU A 435 19.17 18.23 25.00
C GLU A 435 20.36 17.60 24.28
N PHE A 436 20.93 18.32 23.30
CA PHE A 436 22.10 17.87 22.57
C PHE A 436 23.31 17.72 23.49
N VAL A 437 23.58 18.72 24.34
CA VAL A 437 24.67 18.72 25.32
C VAL A 437 24.53 17.56 26.30
N ARG A 438 23.31 17.26 26.75
CA ARG A 438 23.08 16.13 27.67
C ARG A 438 23.52 14.79 27.07
N VAL A 439 23.35 14.61 25.76
CA VAL A 439 23.67 13.36 25.07
C VAL A 439 25.15 13.29 24.68
N PHE A 440 25.68 14.35 24.08
CA PHE A 440 27.03 14.33 23.50
C PHE A 440 28.10 14.99 24.36
N THR A 441 27.73 15.58 25.51
CA THR A 441 28.61 16.32 26.45
C THR A 441 29.36 17.52 25.83
N VAL A 442 29.00 17.89 24.61
CA VAL A 442 29.61 18.96 23.81
C VAL A 442 28.49 19.82 23.23
N GLY A 443 28.60 21.14 23.35
CA GLY A 443 27.62 22.09 22.79
C GLY A 443 27.62 22.13 21.26
N LEU A 444 26.48 22.51 20.69
CA LEU A 444 26.29 22.62 19.23
C LEU A 444 27.33 23.50 18.55
N ASP A 445 27.80 24.56 19.21
CA ASP A 445 28.83 25.48 18.67
C ASP A 445 30.15 24.75 18.39
N LYS A 446 30.61 23.95 19.36
CA LYS A 446 31.86 23.18 19.22
C LYS A 446 31.74 22.09 18.16
N VAL A 447 30.56 21.48 18.02
CA VAL A 447 30.31 20.50 16.96
C VAL A 447 30.29 21.17 15.59
N SER A 448 29.70 22.35 15.50
CA SER A 448 29.68 23.17 14.28
C SER A 448 31.09 23.56 13.88
N GLU A 449 31.91 24.06 14.82
CA GLU A 449 33.33 24.36 14.59
C GLU A 449 34.11 23.14 14.08
N ARG A 450 33.96 21.97 14.73
CA ARG A 450 34.58 20.71 14.28
C ARG A 450 34.12 20.30 12.89
N THR A 451 32.86 20.56 12.54
CA THR A 451 32.31 20.26 11.21
C THR A 451 32.88 21.19 10.16
N THR A 452 32.98 22.48 10.46
CA THR A 452 33.65 23.47 9.61
C THR A 452 35.11 23.09 9.37
N LEU A 453 35.86 22.72 10.42
CA LEU A 453 37.24 22.25 10.28
C LEU A 453 37.35 20.95 9.46
N LEU A 454 36.39 20.03 9.60
CA LEU A 454 36.33 18.81 8.79
C LEU A 454 36.15 19.13 7.30
N LEU A 455 35.24 20.05 6.98
CA LEU A 455 35.01 20.53 5.60
C LEU A 455 36.25 21.23 5.04
N TYR A 456 36.94 22.03 5.87
CA TYR A 456 38.20 22.66 5.48
C TYR A 456 39.34 21.66 5.27
N ASN A 457 39.44 20.62 6.10
CA ASN A 457 40.41 19.54 5.90
C ASN A 457 40.18 18.83 4.55
N ARG A 458 38.91 18.62 4.19
CA ARG A 458 38.54 18.07 2.87
C ARG A 458 38.95 19.02 1.75
N LEU A 459 38.66 20.32 1.85
CA LEU A 459 39.10 21.32 0.87
C LEU A 459 40.61 21.36 0.68
N ILE A 460 41.38 21.30 1.76
CA ILE A 460 42.84 21.25 1.74
C ILE A 460 43.33 20.03 0.95
N HIS A 461 42.76 18.85 1.22
CA HIS A 461 43.09 17.61 0.51
C HIS A 461 42.75 17.69 -0.98
N ILE A 462 41.56 18.23 -1.33
CA ILE A 462 41.12 18.41 -2.74
C ILE A 462 42.04 19.38 -3.47
N CYS A 463 42.42 20.47 -2.81
CA CYS A 463 43.34 21.45 -3.35
C CYS A 463 44.79 20.93 -3.39
N ARG A 464 45.06 19.72 -2.88
CA ARG A 464 46.39 19.09 -2.78
C ARG A 464 47.42 20.00 -2.09
N LEU A 465 46.98 20.70 -1.05
CA LEU A 465 47.87 21.56 -0.26
C LEU A 465 48.58 20.72 0.79
N ASP A 466 49.90 20.85 0.86
CA ASP A 466 50.71 20.26 1.93
C ASP A 466 50.55 21.09 3.22
N LEU A 467 49.36 21.01 3.81
CA LEU A 467 48.95 21.79 4.98
C LEU A 467 48.10 20.93 5.91
N GLY A 468 48.49 20.79 7.16
CA GLY A 468 47.63 20.17 8.17
C GLY A 468 46.48 21.10 8.59
N VAL A 469 45.29 20.55 8.83
CA VAL A 469 44.12 21.32 9.29
C VAL A 469 44.38 22.10 10.59
N ALA A 470 45.19 21.53 11.51
CA ALA A 470 45.58 22.21 12.75
C ALA A 470 46.48 23.43 12.50
N SER A 471 47.35 23.36 11.48
CA SER A 471 48.18 24.48 11.05
C SER A 471 47.32 25.54 10.37
N PHE A 472 46.43 25.13 9.47
CA PHE A 472 45.45 26.02 8.83
C PHE A 472 44.65 26.80 9.88
N ALA A 473 44.13 26.13 10.91
CA ALA A 473 43.32 26.75 11.97
C ALA A 473 44.06 27.91 12.66
N LYS A 474 45.38 27.76 12.90
CA LYS A 474 46.22 28.75 13.60
C LYS A 474 46.73 29.91 12.72
N MET A 475 46.68 29.77 11.40
CA MET A 475 47.18 30.80 10.47
C MET A 475 46.28 32.03 10.42
N ASP A 476 46.88 33.20 10.16
CA ASP A 476 46.12 34.37 9.72
C ASP A 476 45.52 34.09 8.33
N LYS A 477 44.19 34.14 8.25
CA LYS A 477 43.45 33.71 7.06
C LYS A 477 43.62 34.69 5.89
N ALA A 478 43.79 35.98 6.16
CA ALA A 478 44.04 36.98 5.11
C ALA A 478 45.45 36.80 4.52
N VAL A 479 46.47 36.57 5.35
CA VAL A 479 47.84 36.26 4.91
C VAL A 479 47.88 34.95 4.13
N PHE A 480 47.18 33.92 4.62
CA PHE A 480 47.07 32.62 3.97
C PHE A 480 46.50 32.74 2.55
N VAL A 481 45.33 33.38 2.39
CA VAL A 481 44.73 33.56 1.07
C VAL A 481 45.63 34.39 0.15
N ARG A 482 46.28 35.43 0.67
CA ARG A 482 47.21 36.26 -0.12
C ARG A 482 48.41 35.45 -0.62
N GLY A 483 48.93 34.53 0.19
CA GLY A 483 50.03 33.63 -0.18
C GLY A 483 49.65 32.59 -1.24
N LEU A 484 48.36 32.23 -1.36
CA LEU A 484 47.87 31.26 -2.35
C LEU A 484 47.59 31.87 -3.73
N LEU A 485 47.32 33.19 -3.82
CA LEU A 485 47.00 33.88 -5.08
C LEU A 485 48.05 33.66 -6.20
N PRO A 486 49.38 33.76 -5.95
CA PRO A 486 50.39 33.55 -6.99
C PRO A 486 50.46 32.09 -7.48
N THR A 487 50.23 31.14 -6.56
CA THR A 487 50.34 29.68 -6.79
C THR A 487 49.11 29.14 -7.53
N ALA A 488 47.94 29.76 -7.32
CA ALA A 488 46.66 29.35 -7.92
C ALA A 488 46.56 29.59 -9.43
N ALA A 489 47.48 30.35 -10.03
CA ALA A 489 47.44 30.69 -11.45
C ALA A 489 47.77 29.53 -12.40
N ARG A 490 48.34 28.41 -11.91
CA ARG A 490 48.89 27.36 -12.78
C ARG A 490 48.19 25.99 -12.78
N GLN A 491 47.40 25.58 -11.77
CA GLN A 491 47.04 24.15 -11.67
C GLN A 491 45.66 23.74 -11.08
N ASN A 492 44.88 24.58 -10.36
CA ASN A 492 43.62 24.09 -9.75
C ASN A 492 42.54 25.17 -9.53
N MET A 493 41.38 25.06 -10.18
CA MET A 493 40.25 25.98 -10.01
C MET A 493 39.50 25.82 -8.67
N ASP A 494 39.59 24.65 -8.02
CA ASP A 494 39.05 24.42 -6.68
C ASP A 494 39.77 25.23 -5.61
N LEU A 495 41.02 25.62 -5.86
CA LEU A 495 41.78 26.48 -4.96
C LEU A 495 41.11 27.85 -4.81
N TYR A 496 40.58 28.42 -5.89
CA TYR A 496 39.83 29.68 -5.80
C TYR A 496 38.50 29.52 -5.07
N HIS A 497 37.85 28.36 -5.18
CA HIS A 497 36.65 28.06 -4.39
C HIS A 497 36.99 27.99 -2.89
N PHE A 498 38.06 27.29 -2.53
CA PHE A 498 38.56 27.24 -1.16
C PHE A 498 38.89 28.65 -0.63
N MET A 499 39.62 29.45 -1.41
CA MET A 499 39.92 30.84 -1.05
C MET A 499 38.63 31.65 -0.84
N GLY A 500 37.66 31.53 -1.74
CA GLY A 500 36.35 32.17 -1.62
C GLY A 500 35.62 31.79 -0.34
N SER A 501 35.60 30.50 0.02
CA SER A 501 34.99 30.02 1.27
C SER A 501 35.70 30.61 2.51
N VAL A 502 37.04 30.67 2.50
CA VAL A 502 37.80 31.29 3.59
C VAL A 502 37.47 32.78 3.74
N LEU A 503 37.29 33.51 2.64
CA LEU A 503 36.92 34.93 2.70
C LEU A 503 35.55 35.16 3.33
N VAL A 504 34.59 34.32 2.98
CA VAL A 504 33.22 34.42 3.48
C VAL A 504 33.14 34.01 4.95
N ASP A 505 33.67 32.83 5.31
CA ASP A 505 33.50 32.27 6.65
C ASP A 505 34.29 33.03 7.72
N TYR A 506 35.48 33.53 7.36
CA TYR A 506 36.32 34.33 8.27
C TYR A 506 36.11 35.84 8.13
N GLN A 507 35.09 36.24 7.38
CA GLN A 507 34.67 37.63 7.22
C GLN A 507 35.82 38.59 6.86
N ILE A 508 36.63 38.20 5.88
CA ILE A 508 37.78 39.02 5.45
C ILE A 508 37.25 40.17 4.57
N GLU A 509 37.63 41.40 4.89
CA GLU A 509 37.13 42.61 4.21
C GLU A 509 38.14 43.24 3.22
N ASP A 510 39.29 42.60 2.98
CA ASP A 510 40.31 43.11 2.03
C ASP A 510 39.76 43.15 0.60
N ALA A 511 39.48 44.37 0.13
CA ALA A 511 38.82 44.58 -1.15
C ALA A 511 39.66 44.17 -2.36
N ALA A 512 40.99 44.31 -2.29
CA ALA A 512 41.87 43.93 -3.38
C ALA A 512 41.91 42.40 -3.51
N LEU A 513 41.90 41.70 -2.39
CA LEU A 513 41.95 40.26 -2.33
C LEU A 513 40.61 39.63 -2.75
N ILE A 514 39.48 40.17 -2.27
CA ILE A 514 38.13 39.77 -2.72
C ILE A 514 38.00 39.94 -4.24
N SER A 515 38.41 41.09 -4.78
CA SER A 515 38.30 41.37 -6.22
C SER A 515 39.14 40.38 -7.05
N GLN A 516 40.35 40.05 -6.60
CA GLN A 516 41.22 39.09 -7.30
C GLN A 516 40.64 37.67 -7.28
N VAL A 517 40.10 37.22 -6.14
CA VAL A 517 39.45 35.89 -6.04
C VAL A 517 38.17 35.85 -6.87
N ALA A 518 37.33 36.89 -6.81
CA ALA A 518 36.08 36.98 -7.56
C ALA A 518 36.32 36.94 -9.09
N GLN A 519 37.35 37.64 -9.58
CA GLN A 519 37.76 37.60 -11.00
C GLN A 519 38.07 36.18 -11.46
N ARG A 520 38.72 35.38 -10.60
CA ARG A 520 39.13 34.01 -10.91
C ARG A 520 37.97 33.02 -10.78
N LEU A 521 37.02 33.29 -9.88
CA LEU A 521 35.81 32.50 -9.69
C LEU A 521 34.75 32.69 -10.78
N LEU A 522 34.94 33.56 -11.77
CA LEU A 522 34.01 33.71 -12.91
C LEU A 522 33.74 32.40 -13.65
N ALA A 523 34.72 31.49 -13.69
CA ALA A 523 34.55 30.16 -14.29
C ALA A 523 33.81 29.15 -13.37
N LYS A 524 33.48 29.53 -12.12
CA LYS A 524 32.69 28.75 -11.16
C LYS A 524 31.55 29.61 -10.57
N PRO A 525 30.47 29.84 -11.33
CA PRO A 525 29.43 30.82 -10.99
C PRO A 525 28.74 30.55 -9.64
N LYS A 526 28.56 29.27 -9.24
CA LYS A 526 27.99 28.90 -7.93
C LYS A 526 28.88 29.31 -6.75
N SER A 527 30.19 29.17 -6.88
CA SER A 527 31.16 29.59 -5.86
C SER A 527 31.23 31.11 -5.78
N LEU A 528 31.19 31.78 -6.94
CA LEU A 528 31.16 33.25 -7.02
C LEU A 528 29.87 33.82 -6.41
N TYR A 529 28.71 33.20 -6.65
CA TYR A 529 27.43 33.59 -6.08
C TYR A 529 27.47 33.75 -4.56
N ASN A 530 28.10 32.81 -3.83
CA ASN A 530 28.25 32.87 -2.38
C ASN A 530 29.15 34.02 -1.93
N LEU A 531 30.27 34.24 -2.64
CA LEU A 531 31.16 35.37 -2.37
C LEU A 531 30.46 36.72 -2.63
N LEU A 532 29.68 36.83 -3.71
CA LEU A 532 28.92 38.04 -4.04
C LEU A 532 27.83 38.33 -3.00
N LYS A 533 27.12 37.31 -2.49
CA LYS A 533 26.19 37.44 -1.37
C LYS A 533 26.86 38.00 -0.11
N TYR A 534 28.09 37.56 0.18
CA TYR A 534 28.87 38.11 1.28
C TYR A 534 29.26 39.57 1.02
N CYS A 535 29.70 39.92 -0.19
CA CYS A 535 30.02 41.30 -0.58
C CYS A 535 28.83 42.27 -0.39
N LYS A 536 27.60 41.79 -0.55
CA LYS A 536 26.37 42.55 -0.25
C LYS A 536 26.20 42.87 1.23
N LYS A 537 26.69 42.02 2.15
CA LYS A 537 26.52 42.21 3.60
C LYS A 537 27.55 43.15 4.20
N VAL A 538 28.76 43.21 3.65
CA VAL A 538 29.83 44.10 4.16
C VAL A 538 29.52 45.54 3.76
N GLU A 539 29.05 46.36 4.70
CA GLU A 539 28.75 47.79 4.49
C GLU A 539 30.05 48.61 4.38
N GLY A 540 30.06 49.63 3.51
CA GLY A 540 31.18 50.57 3.41
C GLY A 540 32.48 50.06 2.76
N SER A 541 32.55 48.80 2.30
CA SER A 541 33.79 48.27 1.72
C SER A 541 34.08 48.84 0.33
N ALA A 542 35.37 49.07 0.03
CA ALA A 542 35.83 49.47 -1.29
C ALA A 542 35.45 48.46 -2.40
N VAL A 543 35.04 47.23 -2.04
CA VAL A 543 34.50 46.22 -2.97
C VAL A 543 33.19 46.68 -3.62
N ARG A 544 32.31 47.37 -2.87
CA ARG A 544 31.04 47.90 -3.41
C ARG A 544 31.23 49.05 -4.40
N ASN A 545 32.43 49.62 -4.49
CA ASN A 545 32.74 50.72 -5.41
C ASN A 545 33.50 50.24 -6.66
N GLY A 546 33.77 48.93 -6.78
CA GLY A 546 34.48 48.36 -7.92
C GLY A 546 33.57 48.19 -9.14
N LYS A 547 33.88 48.86 -10.25
CA LYS A 547 33.12 48.76 -11.53
C LYS A 547 32.95 47.32 -12.05
N SER A 548 33.79 46.37 -11.63
CA SER A 548 33.74 44.97 -12.03
C SER A 548 32.67 44.15 -11.30
N LEU A 549 32.14 44.61 -10.16
CA LEU A 549 31.19 43.85 -9.34
C LEU A 549 29.86 43.64 -10.06
N ALA A 550 29.33 44.64 -10.77
CA ALA A 550 28.09 44.53 -11.53
C ALA A 550 28.22 43.52 -12.68
N VAL A 551 29.38 43.51 -13.36
CA VAL A 551 29.68 42.53 -14.41
C VAL A 551 29.71 41.11 -13.84
N GLN A 552 30.38 40.91 -12.71
CA GLN A 552 30.42 39.61 -12.03
C GLN A 552 29.02 39.15 -11.59
N TRP A 553 28.20 40.07 -11.09
CA TRP A 553 26.82 39.82 -10.66
C TRP A 553 25.94 39.33 -11.82
N ILE A 554 26.01 40.03 -12.96
CA ILE A 554 25.26 39.69 -14.17
C ILE A 554 25.74 38.34 -14.74
N ARG A 555 27.06 38.11 -14.80
CA ARG A 555 27.61 36.83 -15.29
C ARG A 555 27.16 35.63 -14.44
N VAL A 556 27.10 35.79 -13.12
CA VAL A 556 26.56 34.75 -12.23
C VAL A 556 25.08 34.52 -12.49
N PHE A 557 24.30 35.60 -12.65
CA PHE A 557 22.88 35.48 -13.01
C PHE A 557 22.69 34.72 -14.33
N GLU A 558 23.38 35.13 -15.41
CA GLU A 558 23.28 34.51 -16.73
C GLU A 558 23.59 33.00 -16.66
N ALA A 559 24.66 32.63 -15.95
CA ALA A 559 25.07 31.24 -15.82
C ALA A 559 24.09 30.41 -14.97
N MET A 560 23.63 30.94 -13.84
CA MET A 560 22.72 30.21 -12.94
C MET A 560 21.31 30.13 -13.51
N PHE A 561 20.83 31.17 -14.21
CA PHE A 561 19.52 31.19 -14.84
C PHE A 561 19.34 30.04 -15.84
N ALA A 562 20.38 29.75 -16.63
CA ALA A 562 20.37 28.64 -17.58
C ALA A 562 20.13 27.27 -16.91
N GLU A 563 20.56 27.09 -15.66
CA GLU A 563 20.41 25.83 -14.91
C GLU A 563 19.06 25.70 -14.20
N VAL A 564 18.46 26.82 -13.76
CA VAL A 564 17.28 26.80 -12.85
C VAL A 564 15.97 27.24 -13.51
N ARG A 565 15.99 27.58 -14.80
CA ARG A 565 14.81 28.13 -15.52
C ARG A 565 13.55 27.27 -15.39
N ASP A 566 13.70 25.95 -15.28
CA ASP A 566 12.58 25.00 -15.22
C ASP A 566 12.17 24.67 -13.77
N ARG A 567 12.77 25.34 -12.77
CA ARG A 567 12.55 25.10 -11.33
C ARG A 567 12.00 26.36 -10.64
N PRO A 568 10.67 26.49 -10.47
CA PRO A 568 10.03 27.74 -10.06
C PRO A 568 10.58 28.38 -8.77
N CYS A 569 10.84 27.56 -7.74
CA CYS A 569 11.33 28.04 -6.45
C CYS A 569 12.78 28.56 -6.52
N GLU A 570 13.64 27.85 -7.26
CA GLU A 570 15.05 28.23 -7.44
C GLU A 570 15.17 29.44 -8.38
N LEU A 571 14.37 29.45 -9.45
CA LEU A 571 14.27 30.56 -10.41
C LEU A 571 13.99 31.88 -9.69
N ARG A 572 12.97 31.91 -8.82
CA ARG A 572 12.63 33.10 -8.04
C ARG A 572 13.80 33.61 -7.20
N GLY A 573 14.58 32.71 -6.60
CA GLY A 573 15.78 33.06 -5.85
C GLY A 573 16.85 33.74 -6.71
N ILE A 574 17.02 33.29 -7.96
CA ILE A 574 17.98 33.88 -8.92
C ILE A 574 17.48 35.21 -9.48
N LEU A 575 16.18 35.38 -9.72
CA LEU A 575 15.59 36.67 -10.11
C LEU A 575 15.78 37.71 -9.00
N CYS A 576 15.50 37.35 -7.74
CA CYS A 576 15.77 38.21 -6.59
C CYS A 576 17.25 38.52 -6.43
N PHE A 577 18.15 37.58 -6.75
CA PHE A 577 19.59 37.82 -6.69
C PHE A 577 20.01 38.92 -7.67
N LEU A 578 19.55 38.88 -8.93
CA LEU A 578 19.87 39.90 -9.93
C LEU A 578 19.47 41.31 -9.45
N LEU A 579 18.25 41.44 -8.93
CA LEU A 579 17.72 42.71 -8.42
C LEU A 579 18.40 43.20 -7.14
N SER A 580 19.14 42.32 -6.46
CA SER A 580 19.78 42.63 -5.18
C SER A 580 21.21 43.17 -5.30
N CYS A 581 21.67 43.45 -6.52
CA CYS A 581 23.00 44.02 -6.74
C CYS A 581 23.12 45.38 -6.03
N PRO A 582 24.19 45.60 -5.23
CA PRO A 582 24.35 46.85 -4.48
C PRO A 582 24.81 48.05 -5.35
N MET A 583 24.96 47.87 -6.66
CA MET A 583 25.40 48.89 -7.61
C MET A 583 24.44 49.01 -8.79
N GLU A 584 24.49 50.15 -9.47
CA GLU A 584 23.79 50.34 -10.75
C GLU A 584 24.33 49.35 -11.79
N LEU A 585 23.43 48.55 -12.38
CA LEU A 585 23.78 47.50 -13.34
C LEU A 585 24.25 48.06 -14.71
N GLY A 586 23.90 49.31 -15.02
CA GLY A 586 24.36 50.04 -16.20
C GLY A 586 24.10 49.34 -17.54
N GLN A 587 24.95 49.62 -18.53
CA GLN A 587 24.82 49.07 -19.89
C GLN A 587 25.10 47.56 -19.98
N GLN A 588 25.72 46.96 -18.96
CA GLN A 588 26.08 45.55 -18.93
C GLN A 588 24.85 44.63 -18.79
N LEU A 589 23.68 45.19 -18.45
CA LEU A 589 22.43 44.45 -18.28
C LEU A 589 21.81 43.97 -19.61
N ALA A 590 22.29 44.42 -20.77
CA ALA A 590 21.69 44.10 -22.07
C ALA A 590 21.52 42.58 -22.31
N GLY A 591 22.51 41.76 -21.93
CA GLY A 591 22.45 40.31 -22.04
C GLY A 591 21.38 39.68 -21.14
N ALA A 592 21.40 40.01 -19.84
CA ALA A 592 20.38 39.55 -18.90
C ALA A 592 18.95 39.98 -19.28
N ARG A 593 18.77 41.18 -19.83
CA ARG A 593 17.47 41.65 -20.34
C ARG A 593 16.96 40.80 -21.50
N GLN A 594 17.83 40.47 -22.44
CA GLN A 594 17.46 39.59 -23.55
C GLN A 594 17.01 38.21 -23.06
N ILE A 595 17.70 37.66 -22.05
CA ILE A 595 17.34 36.39 -21.42
C ILE A 595 15.95 36.49 -20.78
N LEU A 596 15.73 37.47 -19.90
CA LEU A 596 14.43 37.69 -19.23
C LEU A 596 13.28 37.90 -20.23
N HIS A 597 13.54 38.65 -21.31
CA HIS A 597 12.58 38.89 -22.38
C HIS A 597 12.23 37.59 -23.13
N SER A 598 13.24 36.78 -23.49
CA SER A 598 13.02 35.50 -24.17
C SER A 598 12.24 34.50 -23.32
N SER A 599 12.41 34.55 -21.99
CA SER A 599 11.70 33.72 -21.02
C SER A 599 10.37 34.31 -20.53
N ARG A 600 9.88 35.41 -21.11
CA ARG A 600 8.61 36.07 -20.72
C ARG A 600 8.53 36.50 -19.25
N LEU A 601 9.67 36.83 -18.64
CA LEU A 601 9.80 37.31 -17.25
C LEU A 601 9.80 38.85 -17.21
N PHE A 602 8.73 39.44 -17.72
CA PHE A 602 8.64 40.88 -18.01
C PHE A 602 8.68 41.77 -16.76
N SER A 603 8.13 41.30 -15.63
CA SER A 603 8.13 42.05 -14.37
C SER A 603 9.55 42.20 -13.84
N THR A 604 10.31 41.11 -13.88
CA THR A 604 11.73 41.12 -13.48
C THR A 604 12.57 41.94 -14.46
N GLU A 605 12.28 41.89 -15.77
CA GLU A 605 12.97 42.71 -16.78
C GLU A 605 12.81 44.22 -16.51
N VAL A 606 11.60 44.66 -16.18
CA VAL A 606 11.31 46.06 -15.84
C VAL A 606 12.05 46.47 -14.57
N LEU A 607 11.97 45.67 -13.50
CA LEU A 607 12.69 45.95 -12.25
C LEU A 607 14.21 45.99 -12.43
N ALA A 608 14.77 45.10 -13.23
CA ALA A 608 16.20 45.11 -13.54
C ALA A 608 16.58 46.37 -14.33
N SER A 609 15.72 46.83 -15.25
CA SER A 609 15.93 48.06 -16.01
C SER A 609 15.91 49.30 -15.12
N ILE A 610 15.02 49.35 -14.13
CA ILE A 610 15.01 50.40 -13.09
C ILE A 610 16.30 50.33 -12.24
N ALA A 611 16.73 49.13 -11.87
CA ALA A 611 17.98 48.93 -11.12
C ALA A 611 19.24 49.30 -11.93
N ALA A 612 19.19 49.24 -13.27
CA ALA A 612 20.26 49.70 -14.15
C ALA A 612 20.28 51.22 -14.35
N CYS A 613 19.10 51.85 -14.33
CA CYS A 613 18.94 53.29 -14.53
C CYS A 613 17.67 53.76 -13.82
N PRO A 614 17.78 54.43 -12.65
CA PRO A 614 16.61 54.90 -11.89
C PRO A 614 15.71 55.89 -12.65
N THR A 615 16.24 56.51 -13.71
CA THR A 615 15.52 57.44 -14.61
C THR A 615 14.99 56.77 -15.88
N CYS A 616 15.02 55.44 -15.97
CA CYS A 616 14.50 54.69 -17.11
C CYS A 616 12.99 54.90 -17.27
N ILE A 617 12.54 55.22 -18.49
CA ILE A 617 11.13 55.28 -18.83
C ILE A 617 10.60 53.85 -18.91
N ILE A 618 9.67 53.50 -18.03
CA ILE A 618 9.08 52.17 -17.95
C ILE A 618 7.96 52.05 -19.00
N ASP A 619 7.94 50.94 -19.72
CA ASP A 619 6.85 50.59 -20.62
C ASP A 619 5.75 49.85 -19.83
N ASP A 620 4.69 50.58 -19.45
CA ASP A 620 3.55 50.06 -18.68
C ASP A 620 2.83 48.89 -19.36
N SER A 621 2.95 48.77 -20.69
CA SER A 621 2.34 47.66 -21.43
C SER A 621 2.94 46.30 -21.05
N ARG A 622 4.21 46.28 -20.63
CA ARG A 622 4.93 45.06 -20.22
C ARG A 622 4.56 44.56 -18.83
N LEU A 623 4.22 45.47 -17.91
CA LEU A 623 3.72 45.12 -16.57
C LEU A 623 2.28 44.55 -16.61
N ARG A 624 1.54 44.91 -17.68
CA ARG A 624 0.16 44.45 -17.95
C ARG A 624 0.10 43.19 -18.83
N ALA A 625 1.20 42.80 -19.47
CA ALA A 625 1.27 41.58 -20.27
C ALA A 625 1.06 40.32 -19.40
N LEU A 626 0.52 39.25 -20.01
CA LEU A 626 0.47 37.91 -19.40
C LEU A 626 1.91 37.37 -19.30
N GLY A 627 2.57 37.69 -18.20
CA GLY A 627 3.87 37.11 -17.84
C GLY A 627 3.74 35.62 -17.51
N ASP A 628 4.87 34.92 -17.49
CA ASP A 628 4.92 33.56 -16.97
C ASP A 628 4.40 33.52 -15.52
N SER A 629 3.65 32.48 -15.16
CA SER A 629 3.23 32.19 -13.79
C SER A 629 4.41 32.11 -12.79
N GLN A 630 5.62 31.91 -13.30
CA GLN A 630 6.87 31.83 -12.53
C GLN A 630 7.60 33.18 -12.35
N ASP A 631 7.11 34.28 -12.96
CA ASP A 631 7.68 35.62 -12.80
C ASP A 631 7.39 36.23 -11.41
N LEU A 632 8.11 37.30 -11.04
CA LEU A 632 7.93 37.97 -9.76
C LEU A 632 6.54 38.62 -9.67
N PRO A 633 5.71 38.29 -8.65
CA PRO A 633 4.35 38.81 -8.56
C PRO A 633 4.34 40.28 -8.13
N MET A 634 4.17 41.18 -9.09
CA MET A 634 4.06 42.64 -8.87
C MET A 634 2.62 43.08 -8.57
N ARG A 635 1.94 42.36 -7.66
CA ARG A 635 0.52 42.64 -7.32
C ARG A 635 0.29 44.04 -6.75
N TRP A 636 1.32 44.66 -6.19
CA TRP A 636 1.28 45.99 -5.58
C TRP A 636 1.53 47.16 -6.57
N MET A 637 2.00 46.88 -7.79
CA MET A 637 2.15 47.90 -8.85
C MET A 637 0.95 47.95 -9.81
N ARG A 638 -0.06 47.08 -9.66
CA ARG A 638 -1.26 47.02 -10.50
C ARG A 638 -2.44 47.83 -9.95
N GLN A 639 -2.20 48.72 -8.99
CA GLN A 639 -3.22 49.64 -8.45
C GLN A 639 -3.28 50.93 -9.24
#